data_AF-A0A1G9ZCE9-F1
#
_entry.id   AF-A0A1G9ZCE9-F1
#
_cell.length_a   1.000
_cell.length_b   1.000
_cell.length_c   1.000
_cell.angle_alpha   90.00
_cell.angle_beta   90.00
_cell.angle_gamma   90.00
#
_symmetry.space_group_name_H-M   'P 1'
#
loop_
_entity.id
_entity.type
_entity.pdbx_description
1 polymer ?
#
loop_
_entity_poly.entity_id
_entity_poly.type
_entity_poly.pdbx_seq_one_letter_code
_entity_poly.pdbx_strand_id
1 'polypeptide(L)' 'MGKITLDGKISLDVQQLIDNLHLPEDDILNMFSFKLDDNVLSQEEAIRFIHFLRSELDKRTQ' A
#
# COMPACT_ATOMS: atom_id res chain seq x y z
N MET A 1 25.39 -2.71 -10.04
CA MET A 1 23.96 -2.75 -9.65
C MET A 1 23.15 -2.17 -10.78
N GLY A 2 22.51 -3.03 -11.59
CA GLY A 2 21.62 -2.57 -12.66
C GLY A 2 20.38 -1.94 -12.03
N LYS A 3 20.05 -0.71 -12.42
CA LYS A 3 18.76 -0.12 -12.08
C LYS A 3 17.70 -0.97 -12.78
N ILE A 4 16.83 -1.62 -12.01
CA ILE A 4 15.63 -2.25 -12.55
C ILE A 4 14.74 -1.10 -12.99
N THR A 5 14.72 -0.82 -14.29
CA THR A 5 13.72 0.05 -14.89
C THR A 5 12.51 -0.83 -15.16
N LEU A 6 11.57 -0.85 -14.22
CA LEU A 6 10.22 -1.35 -14.49
C LEU A 6 9.60 -0.40 -15.51
N ASP A 7 8.93 -0.94 -16.53
CA ASP A 7 8.24 -0.18 -17.59
C ASP A 7 7.04 0.62 -17.05
N GLY A 8 7.28 1.53 -16.09
CA GLY A 8 6.49 2.69 -15.66
C GLY A 8 5.02 2.53 -15.29
N LYS A 9 4.40 1.38 -15.53
CA LYS A 9 2.99 1.13 -15.30
C LYS A 9 2.84 0.43 -13.97
N ILE A 10 2.70 1.24 -12.93
CA ILE A 10 2.15 0.80 -11.66
C ILE A 10 0.83 0.08 -11.96
N SER A 11 0.58 -1.07 -11.32
CA SER A 11 -0.70 -1.75 -11.51
C SER A 11 -1.83 -0.83 -11.06
N LEU A 12 -2.99 -0.93 -11.71
CA LEU A 12 -4.15 -0.09 -11.38
C LEU A 12 -4.49 -0.19 -9.90
N ASP A 13 -4.43 -1.39 -9.32
CA ASP A 13 -4.71 -1.63 -7.90
C ASP A 13 -3.72 -0.90 -6.98
N VAL A 14 -2.43 -0.86 -7.33
CA VAL A 14 -1.42 -0.15 -6.53
C VAL A 14 -1.60 1.37 -6.66
N GLN A 15 -1.94 1.87 -7.85
CA GLN A 15 -2.25 3.29 -8.03
C GLN A 15 -3.48 3.68 -7.20
N GLN A 16 -4.55 2.91 -7.29
CA GLN A 16 -5.76 3.13 -6.50
C GLN A 16 -5.49 3.06 -5.00
N LEU A 17 -4.65 2.13 -4.54
CA LEU A 17 -4.24 2.08 -3.14
C LEU A 17 -3.54 3.38 -2.73
N ILE A 18 -2.52 3.81 -3.48
CA ILE A 18 -1.76 5.04 -3.19
C ILE A 18 -2.68 6.24 -3.13
N ASP A 19 -3.58 6.39 -4.11
CA ASP A 19 -4.52 7.51 -4.17
C ASP A 19 -5.45 7.56 -2.96
N ASN A 20 -5.76 6.41 -2.35
CA ASN A 20 -6.67 6.29 -1.19
C ASN A 20 -5.95 6.23 0.17
N LEU A 21 -4.62 6.27 0.24
CA LEU A 21 -3.89 6.17 1.53
C LEU A 21 -4.16 7.34 2.50
N HIS A 22 -4.76 8.44 2.01
CA HIS A 22 -5.19 9.58 2.82
C HIS A 22 -6.50 9.34 3.58
N LEU A 23 -7.28 8.31 3.21
CA LEU A 23 -8.54 7.95 3.86
C LEU A 23 -8.30 7.27 5.22
N PRO A 24 -9.29 7.25 6.13
CA PRO A 24 -9.25 6.43 7.34
C PRO A 24 -8.94 4.95 7.06
N GLU A 25 -8.31 4.26 8.02
CA GLU A 25 -7.97 2.83 7.85
C GLU A 25 -9.19 1.96 7.53
N ASP A 26 -10.30 2.16 8.24
CA ASP A 26 -11.52 1.37 8.04
C ASP A 26 -12.06 1.52 6.60
N ASP A 27 -11.97 2.71 6.01
CA ASP A 27 -12.40 2.95 4.62
C ASP A 27 -11.48 2.22 3.63
N ILE A 28 -10.16 2.23 3.88
CA ILE A 28 -9.19 1.49 3.05
C ILE A 28 -9.45 -0.01 3.17
N LEU A 29 -9.74 -0.53 4.36
CA LEU A 29 -10.02 -1.95 4.59
C LEU A 29 -11.36 -2.42 4.01
N ASN A 30 -12.31 -1.50 3.80
CA ASN A 30 -13.53 -1.79 3.04
C ASN A 30 -13.27 -1.93 1.53
N MET A 31 -12.19 -1.35 1.01
CA MET A 31 -11.84 -1.34 -0.41
C MET A 31 -10.77 -2.38 -0.78
N PHE A 32 -9.84 -2.66 0.14
CA PHE A 32 -8.66 -3.47 -0.13
C PHE A 32 -8.50 -4.60 0.88
N SER A 33 -8.07 -5.77 0.39
CA SER A 33 -7.58 -6.87 1.21
C SER A 33 -6.11 -7.08 0.92
N PHE A 34 -5.29 -7.18 1.97
CA PHE A 34 -3.86 -7.35 1.85
C PHE A 34 -3.48 -8.81 2.08
N LYS A 35 -2.55 -9.30 1.26
CA LYS A 35 -1.98 -10.64 1.39
C LYS A 35 -0.46 -10.55 1.44
N LEU A 36 0.15 -11.36 2.28
CA LEU A 36 1.57 -11.68 2.23
C LEU A 36 1.68 -13.17 1.93
N ASP A 37 2.34 -13.49 0.82
CA ASP A 37 2.29 -14.81 0.19
C ASP A 37 0.82 -15.25 -0.04
N ASP A 38 0.43 -16.41 0.48
CA ASP A 38 -0.93 -16.95 0.37
C ASP A 38 -1.82 -16.60 1.59
N ASN A 39 -1.31 -15.82 2.54
CA ASN A 39 -2.03 -15.49 3.77
C ASN A 39 -2.66 -14.09 3.70
N VAL A 40 -3.97 -14.02 3.89
CA VAL A 40 -4.69 -12.74 4.10
C VAL A 40 -4.30 -12.20 5.47
N LEU A 41 -3.89 -10.93 5.49
CA LEU A 41 -3.56 -10.25 6.74
C LEU A 41 -4.80 -10.13 7.62
N SER A 42 -4.62 -10.32 8.92
CA SER A 42 -5.61 -9.91 9.91
C SER A 42 -5.84 -8.40 9.86
N GLN A 43 -6.95 -7.93 10.42
CA GLN A 43 -7.27 -6.50 10.46
C GLN A 43 -6.13 -5.68 11.12
N GLU A 44 -5.59 -6.14 12.24
CA GLU A 44 -4.48 -5.46 12.91
C GLU A 44 -3.21 -5.39 12.06
N GLU A 45 -2.88 -6.47 11.34
CA GLU A 45 -1.72 -6.51 10.45
C GLU A 45 -1.90 -5.59 9.25
N ALA A 46 -3.11 -5.56 8.68
CA ALA A 46 -3.46 -4.67 7.58
C ALA A 46 -3.36 -3.20 8.00
N ILE A 47 -3.85 -2.84 9.19
CA ILE A 47 -3.70 -1.47 9.75
C ILE A 47 -2.22 -1.12 9.90
N ARG A 48 -1.41 -2.00 10.50
CA ARG A 48 0.04 -1.79 10.64
C ARG A 48 0.72 -1.60 9.27
N PHE A 49 0.28 -2.35 8.26
CA PHE A 49 0.79 -2.24 6.90
C PHE A 49 0.40 -0.90 6.24
N ILE A 50 -0.84 -0.44 6.40
CA ILE A 50 -1.28 0.88 5.92
C ILE A 50 -0.45 2.00 6.56
N HIS A 51 -0.22 1.94 7.88
CA HIS A 51 0.63 2.92 8.58
C HIS A 51 2.06 2.92 8.06
N PHE A 52 2.62 1.73 7.81
CA PHE A 52 3.94 1.62 7.19
C PHE A 52 3.97 2.31 5.82
N LEU A 53 2.99 2.06 4.94
CA LEU A 53 2.91 2.69 3.63
C LEU A 53 2.83 4.23 3.72
N ARG A 54 1.99 4.76 4.62
CA ARG A 54 1.91 6.21 4.86
C ARG A 54 3.27 6.78 5.30
N SER A 55 3.94 6.11 6.24
CA SER A 55 5.24 6.55 6.73
C SER A 55 6.33 6.56 5.64
N GLU A 56 6.28 5.62 4.70
CA GLU A 56 7.22 5.56 3.58
C GLU A 56 6.93 6.63 2.52
N LEU A 57 5.67 7.04 2.35
CA LEU A 57 5.32 8.16 1.48
C LEU A 57 5.79 9.49 2.07
N ASP A 58 5.57 9.70 3.38
CA ASP A 58 5.99 10.92 4.07
C ASP A 58 7.52 11.12 4.02
N LYS A 59 8.31 10.04 4.14
CA LYS A 59 9.77 10.11 4.02
C LYS A 59 10.26 10.53 2.63
N ARG A 60 9.46 10.33 1.58
CA ARG A 60 9.82 10.68 0.20
C ARG A 60 9.44 12.13 -0.16
N THR A 61 8.55 12.75 0.62
CA THR A 61 8.12 14.14 0.41
C THR A 61 8.94 15.15 1.22
N GLN A 62 9.89 14.68 2.03
CA GLN A 62 10.93 15.48 2.72
C GLN A 62 12.25 15.47 1.96
#